data_AF-A0AAJ6P425-F1
#
_entry.id   AF-A0AAJ6P425-F1
#
_cell.length_a   1.000
_cell.length_b   1.000
_cell.length_c   1.000
_cell.angle_alpha   90.00
_cell.angle_beta   90.00
_cell.angle_gamma   90.00
#
_symmetry.space_group_name_H-M   'P 1'
#
loop_
_entity.id
_entity.type
_entity.pdbx_description
1 polymer ?
#
loop_
_entity_poly.entity_id
_entity_poly.type
_entity_poly.pdbx_seq_one_letter_code
_entity_poly.pdbx_strand_id
1 'polypeptide(L)'
;MALKVGIVKSSEASKWCQFKNDKGEVQAEFKIRGIAYKPFQVAIERAGNQITSKGYDVMATDPADKLYHELLMDACAAHLVEDWKGVVFAEVVDGKTVETDMPYTAENASKLFNLGDIGVAIWLFVKTEAQKIQENADKDKAVILGKSLSSTSTKKRTHRNRRTKSNKSSS
;
A
#
# COMPACT_ATOMS: atom_id res chain seq x y z
N MET A 1 31.75 16.29 -15.03
CA MET A 1 30.79 15.16 -15.04
C MET A 1 29.48 15.67 -14.47
N ALA A 2 28.32 15.33 -15.05
CA ALA A 2 27.03 15.82 -14.58
C ALA A 2 26.04 14.65 -14.43
N LEU A 3 25.30 14.62 -13.32
CA LEU A 3 24.25 13.63 -13.06
C LEU A 3 22.98 14.00 -13.86
N LYS A 4 22.59 13.16 -14.82
CA LYS A 4 21.34 13.32 -15.58
C LYS A 4 20.22 12.52 -14.92
N VAL A 5 19.17 13.19 -14.47
CA VAL A 5 18.00 12.58 -13.80
C VAL A 5 16.75 12.86 -14.63
N GLY A 6 15.96 11.82 -14.90
CA GLY A 6 14.63 11.97 -15.49
C GLY A 6 13.58 12.24 -14.41
N ILE A 7 12.82 13.33 -14.56
CA ILE A 7 11.78 13.73 -13.61
C ILE A 7 10.43 13.59 -14.31
N VAL A 8 9.54 12.79 -13.72
CA VAL A 8 8.15 12.63 -14.17
C VAL A 8 7.26 12.90 -12.97
N LYS A 9 6.25 13.77 -13.15
CA LYS A 9 5.21 13.98 -12.14
C LYS A 9 4.42 12.69 -11.99
N SER A 10 4.32 12.18 -10.75
CA SER A 10 3.46 11.03 -10.45
C SER A 10 2.03 11.41 -10.80
N SER A 11 1.35 10.63 -11.64
CA SER A 11 -0.11 10.67 -11.66
C SER A 11 -0.60 10.17 -10.31
N GLU A 12 -1.57 10.85 -9.69
CA GLU A 12 -2.29 10.28 -8.55
C GLU A 12 -3.03 9.04 -9.05
N ALA A 13 -2.48 7.86 -8.75
CA ALA A 13 -3.07 6.61 -9.16
C ALA A 13 -4.22 6.30 -8.20
N SER A 14 -5.45 6.45 -8.70
CA SER A 14 -6.67 6.07 -8.00
C SER A 14 -7.53 5.18 -8.90
N LYS A 15 -8.12 4.11 -8.35
CA LYS A 15 -8.92 3.15 -9.12
C LYS A 15 -10.09 2.63 -8.29
N TRP A 16 -11.21 2.35 -8.97
CA TRP A 16 -12.32 1.59 -8.39
C TRP A 16 -11.95 0.11 -8.31
N CYS A 17 -12.06 -0.45 -7.11
CA CYS A 17 -11.72 -1.82 -6.78
C CYS A 17 -12.95 -2.51 -6.17
N GLN A 18 -13.24 -3.73 -6.62
CA GLN A 18 -14.40 -4.50 -6.18
C GLN A 18 -14.05 -5.35 -4.96
N PHE A 19 -14.77 -5.13 -3.87
CA PHE A 19 -14.74 -5.99 -2.70
C PHE A 19 -15.72 -7.15 -2.90
N LYS A 20 -15.23 -8.38 -2.79
CA LYS A 20 -15.98 -9.60 -3.13
C LYS A 20 -16.03 -10.54 -1.93
N ASN A 21 -17.12 -11.28 -1.82
CA ASN A 21 -17.22 -12.39 -0.87
C ASN A 21 -16.46 -13.63 -1.35
N ASP A 22 -16.42 -14.68 -0.53
CA ASP A 22 -15.76 -15.95 -0.83
C ASP A 22 -16.32 -16.65 -2.08
N LYS A 23 -17.53 -16.30 -2.52
CA LYS A 23 -18.18 -16.81 -3.73
C LYS A 23 -17.86 -15.99 -4.99
N GLY A 24 -17.13 -14.89 -4.84
CA GLY A 24 -16.75 -13.96 -5.92
C GLY A 24 -17.83 -12.93 -6.27
N GLU A 25 -18.91 -12.83 -5.49
CA GLU A 25 -19.96 -11.83 -5.68
C GLU A 25 -19.49 -10.48 -5.14
N VAL A 26 -19.74 -9.40 -5.89
CA VAL A 26 -19.37 -8.03 -5.49
C VAL A 26 -20.31 -7.56 -4.39
N GLN A 27 -19.75 -7.22 -3.23
CA GLN A 27 -20.50 -6.66 -2.10
C GLN A 27 -20.43 -5.14 -2.07
N ALA A 28 -19.28 -4.58 -2.40
CA ALA A 28 -19.05 -3.13 -2.42
C ALA A 28 -17.94 -2.76 -3.41
N GLU A 29 -17.87 -1.48 -3.78
CA GLU A 29 -16.76 -0.94 -4.55
C GLU A 29 -16.09 0.19 -3.79
N PHE A 30 -14.76 0.22 -3.78
CA PHE A 30 -13.97 1.27 -3.14
C PHE A 30 -13.11 1.95 -4.19
N LYS A 31 -13.13 3.29 -4.22
CA LYS A 31 -12.18 4.07 -4.98
C LYS A 31 -10.92 4.25 -4.14
N ILE A 32 -9.83 3.60 -4.53
CA ILE A 32 -8.63 3.47 -3.71
C ILE A 32 -7.46 4.19 -4.36
N ARG A 33 -6.69 4.92 -3.55
CA ARG A 33 -5.44 5.60 -3.92
C ARG A 33 -4.22 4.68 -3.74
N GLY A 34 -3.18 4.93 -4.52
CA GLY A 34 -1.90 4.23 -4.38
C GLY A 34 -1.25 4.44 -3.01
N ILE A 35 -0.56 3.43 -2.50
CA ILE A 35 0.00 3.46 -1.13
C ILE A 35 1.05 4.55 -0.92
N ALA A 36 1.72 5.05 -1.97
CA ALA A 36 2.67 6.16 -1.83
C ALA A 36 2.00 7.55 -1.80
N TYR A 37 0.66 7.61 -1.70
CA TYR A 37 -0.06 8.88 -1.55
C TYR A 37 0.45 9.65 -0.34
N LYS A 38 0.95 10.88 -0.58
CA LYS A 38 1.70 11.64 0.42
C LYS A 38 0.92 11.87 1.72
N PRO A 39 -0.37 12.26 1.71
CA PRO A 39 -1.15 12.37 2.94
C PRO A 39 -1.20 11.09 3.78
N PHE A 40 -1.34 9.93 3.13
CA PHE A 40 -1.30 8.64 3.82
C PHE A 40 0.08 8.40 4.46
N GLN A 41 1.17 8.63 3.73
CA GLN A 41 2.54 8.47 4.27
C GLN A 41 2.78 9.36 5.49
N VAL A 42 2.36 10.63 5.42
CA VAL A 42 2.46 11.56 6.55
C VAL A 42 1.62 11.09 7.76
N ALA A 43 0.43 10.52 7.52
CA ALA A 43 -0.40 9.99 8.60
C ALA A 43 0.24 8.78 9.30
N ILE A 44 0.91 7.90 8.54
CA ILE A 44 1.66 6.77 9.09
C ILE A 44 2.85 7.23 9.93
N GLU A 45 3.60 8.24 9.46
CA GLU A 45 4.68 8.85 10.24
C GLU A 45 4.16 9.46 11.55
N ARG A 46 3.02 10.16 11.50
CA ARG A 46 2.36 10.73 12.70
C ARG A 46 1.94 9.64 13.68
N ALA A 47 1.36 8.54 13.19
CA ALA A 47 0.98 7.41 14.04
C ALA A 47 2.20 6.80 14.75
N GLY A 48 3.33 6.65 14.06
CA GLY A 48 4.58 6.16 14.66
C GLY A 48 5.16 7.12 15.71
N ASN A 49 5.14 8.43 15.42
CA ASN A 49 5.60 9.46 16.36
C ASN A 49 4.75 9.48 17.63
N GLN A 50 3.44 9.29 17.50
CA GLN A 50 2.53 9.26 18.65
C GLN A 50 2.86 8.11 19.62
N ILE A 51 3.20 6.92 19.13
CA ILE A 51 3.65 5.82 20.00
C ILE A 51 4.96 6.20 20.68
N THR A 52 5.92 6.71 19.90
CA THR A 52 7.26 7.02 20.40
C THR A 52 7.21 8.07 21.51
N SER A 53 6.29 9.04 21.40
CA SER A 53 6.10 10.08 22.42
C SER A 53 5.43 9.59 23.70
N LYS A 54 4.64 8.51 23.66
CA LYS A 54 3.94 7.97 24.83
C LYS A 54 4.84 7.12 25.73
N GLY A 55 5.99 6.70 25.22
CA GLY A 55 6.92 5.81 25.92
C GLY A 55 6.48 4.35 25.87
N TYR A 56 7.15 3.50 26.65
CA TYR A 56 7.00 2.04 26.59
C TYR A 56 6.39 1.45 27.89
N ASP A 57 5.85 2.28 28.78
CA ASP A 57 5.19 1.81 29.99
C ASP A 57 3.80 1.26 29.66
N VAL A 58 3.73 -0.04 29.42
CA VAL A 58 2.50 -0.75 29.06
C VAL A 58 1.45 -0.80 30.17
N MET A 59 1.81 -0.41 31.40
CA MET A 59 0.88 -0.37 32.53
C MET A 59 0.23 1.01 32.68
N ALA A 60 0.78 2.04 32.06
CA ALA A 60 0.15 3.35 31.99
C ALA A 60 -1.01 3.30 30.99
N THR A 61 -2.19 3.76 31.40
CA THR A 61 -3.38 3.79 30.56
C THR A 61 -3.95 5.20 30.51
N ASP A 62 -4.08 5.75 29.31
CA ASP A 62 -4.89 6.94 29.04
C ASP A 62 -6.14 6.51 28.25
N PRO A 63 -7.37 6.77 28.73
CA PRO A 63 -8.59 6.48 27.98
C PRO A 63 -8.67 7.16 26.60
N ALA A 64 -7.90 8.23 26.37
CA ALA A 64 -7.80 8.89 25.07
C ALA A 64 -6.80 8.22 24.11
N ASP A 65 -6.05 7.21 24.58
CA ASP A 65 -5.08 6.51 23.76
C ASP A 65 -5.74 5.55 22.79
N LYS A 66 -5.50 5.79 21.51
CA LYS A 66 -5.75 4.81 20.46
C LYS A 66 -4.64 3.76 20.38
N LEU A 67 -5.05 2.53 20.09
CA LEU A 67 -4.14 1.44 19.76
C LEU A 67 -3.42 1.75 18.44
N TYR A 68 -2.20 1.25 18.28
CA TYR A 68 -1.44 1.56 17.06
C TYR A 68 -2.14 1.10 15.78
N HIS A 69 -2.76 -0.09 15.81
CA HIS A 69 -3.46 -0.60 14.64
C HIS A 69 -4.70 0.24 14.30
N GLU A 70 -5.39 0.82 15.29
CA GLU A 70 -6.49 1.78 15.06
C GLU A 70 -5.97 3.03 14.36
N LEU A 71 -4.80 3.56 14.77
CA LEU A 71 -4.17 4.70 14.08
C LEU A 71 -3.83 4.36 12.61
N LEU A 72 -3.36 3.14 12.35
CA LEU A 72 -3.08 2.66 10.99
C LEU A 72 -4.35 2.47 10.15
N MET A 73 -5.44 1.99 10.78
CA MET A 73 -6.75 1.86 10.14
C MET A 73 -7.34 3.24 9.84
N ASP A 74 -7.28 4.18 10.78
CA ASP A 74 -7.72 5.56 10.59
C ASP A 74 -6.95 6.27 9.46
N ALA A 75 -5.63 6.07 9.41
CA ALA A 75 -4.81 6.61 8.32
C ALA A 75 -5.24 6.02 6.96
N CYS A 76 -5.53 4.72 6.90
CA CYS A 76 -6.02 4.05 5.69
C CYS A 76 -7.40 4.58 5.29
N ALA A 77 -8.33 4.65 6.24
CA ALA A 77 -9.70 5.15 6.06
C ALA A 77 -9.72 6.58 5.54
N ALA A 78 -8.91 7.46 6.11
CA ALA A 78 -8.91 8.89 5.77
C ALA A 78 -8.17 9.23 4.46
N HIS A 79 -7.22 8.40 4.04
CA HIS A 79 -6.29 8.79 2.97
C HIS A 79 -6.11 7.79 1.83
N LEU A 80 -6.41 6.51 2.02
CA LEU A 80 -6.36 5.52 0.93
C LEU A 80 -7.71 5.32 0.27
N VAL A 81 -8.80 5.48 1.01
CA VAL A 81 -10.14 5.53 0.43
C VAL A 81 -10.41 6.95 -0.09
N GLU A 82 -10.84 7.06 -1.33
CA GLU A 82 -11.28 8.32 -1.93
C GLU A 82 -12.80 8.41 -1.99
N ASP A 83 -13.47 7.27 -2.20
CA ASP A 83 -14.92 7.14 -2.28
C ASP A 83 -15.32 5.65 -2.17
N TRP A 84 -16.61 5.34 -2.02
CA TRP A 84 -17.12 3.96 -2.06
C TRP A 84 -18.56 3.87 -2.58
N LYS A 85 -19.04 2.65 -2.83
CA LYS A 85 -20.42 2.33 -3.21
C LYS A 85 -20.85 1.02 -2.55
N GLY A 86 -22.13 0.94 -2.18
CA GLY A 86 -22.73 -0.28 -1.62
C GLY A 86 -22.33 -0.55 -0.18
N VAL A 87 -21.95 0.48 0.58
CA VAL A 87 -21.63 0.36 2.01
C VAL A 87 -22.85 0.76 2.83
N VAL A 88 -23.46 -0.22 3.50
CA VAL A 88 -24.61 -0.05 4.37
C VAL A 88 -24.21 -0.43 5.78
N PHE A 89 -24.50 0.42 6.76
CA PHE A 89 -24.29 0.10 8.17
C PHE A 89 -25.58 -0.46 8.76
N ALA A 90 -25.47 -1.60 9.43
CA ALA A 90 -26.55 -2.21 10.20
C ALA A 90 -26.29 -1.99 11.69
N GLU A 91 -26.91 -0.96 12.27
CA GLU A 91 -26.69 -0.55 13.66
C GLU A 91 -27.90 -0.87 14.54
N VAL A 92 -27.67 -1.25 15.79
CA VAL A 92 -28.76 -1.50 16.74
C VAL A 92 -29.12 -0.20 17.45
N VAL A 93 -30.28 0.36 17.12
CA VAL A 93 -30.87 1.54 17.77
C VAL A 93 -32.14 1.09 18.48
N ASP A 94 -32.24 1.34 19.78
CA ASP A 94 -33.39 0.93 20.63
C ASP A 94 -33.75 -0.56 20.51
N GLY A 95 -32.74 -1.42 20.38
CA GLY A 95 -32.91 -2.87 20.24
C GLY A 95 -33.38 -3.34 18.86
N LYS A 96 -33.44 -2.45 17.86
CA LYS A 96 -33.77 -2.78 16.47
C LYS A 96 -32.60 -2.50 15.54
N THR A 97 -32.37 -3.39 14.58
CA THR A 97 -31.40 -3.17 13.52
C THR A 97 -31.96 -2.13 12.54
N VAL A 98 -31.20 -1.06 12.34
CA VAL A 98 -31.46 -0.01 11.36
C VAL A 98 -30.36 -0.05 10.32
N GLU A 99 -30.75 -0.24 9.06
CA GLU A 99 -29.84 -0.22 7.91
C GLU A 99 -29.81 1.19 7.31
N THR A 100 -28.61 1.75 7.16
CA THR A 100 -28.41 3.09 6.61
C THR A 100 -27.33 3.04 5.54
N ASP A 101 -27.64 3.54 4.34
CA ASP A 101 -26.63 3.77 3.29
C ASP A 101 -25.71 4.91 3.71
N MET A 102 -24.42 4.62 3.79
CA MET A 102 -23.44 5.57 4.32
C MET A 102 -22.60 6.13 3.19
N PRO A 103 -22.60 7.45 2.95
CA PRO A 103 -21.66 8.05 2.03
C PRO A 103 -20.24 7.95 2.60
N TYR A 104 -19.27 7.99 1.70
CA TYR A 104 -17.88 8.05 2.14
C TYR A 104 -17.61 9.37 2.88
N THR A 105 -17.15 9.24 4.12
CA THR A 105 -16.46 10.27 4.88
C THR A 105 -15.31 9.59 5.64
N ALA A 106 -14.28 10.35 6.01
CA ALA A 106 -13.17 9.77 6.80
C ALA A 106 -13.66 9.17 8.14
N GLU A 107 -14.67 9.79 8.76
CA GLU A 107 -15.29 9.33 10.00
C GLU A 107 -16.06 8.02 9.79
N ASN A 108 -16.87 7.94 8.74
CA ASN A 108 -17.60 6.72 8.40
C ASN A 108 -16.62 5.60 8.03
N ALA A 109 -15.55 5.89 7.31
CA ALA A 109 -14.55 4.90 6.95
C ALA A 109 -13.76 4.40 8.16
N SER A 110 -13.42 5.29 9.10
CA SER A 110 -12.85 4.91 10.39
C SER A 110 -13.81 4.03 11.19
N LYS A 111 -15.10 4.39 11.23
CA LYS A 111 -16.15 3.58 11.87
C LYS A 111 -16.27 2.19 11.24
N LEU A 112 -16.29 2.11 9.90
CA LEU A 112 -16.32 0.85 9.15
C LEU A 112 -15.14 -0.05 9.50
N PHE A 113 -13.92 0.49 9.54
CA PHE A 113 -12.72 -0.32 9.77
C PHE A 113 -12.55 -0.76 11.22
N ASN A 114 -12.85 0.12 12.18
CA ASN A 114 -12.62 -0.15 13.60
C ASN A 114 -13.80 -0.85 14.29
N LEU A 115 -15.05 -0.53 13.91
CA LEU A 115 -16.26 -1.04 14.57
C LEU A 115 -17.04 -2.06 13.74
N GLY A 116 -16.75 -2.19 12.45
CA GLY A 116 -17.38 -3.19 11.59
C GLY A 116 -16.92 -4.61 11.92
N ASP A 117 -17.83 -5.57 11.85
CA ASP A 117 -17.58 -7.00 12.04
C ASP A 117 -16.53 -7.56 11.06
N ILE A 118 -16.51 -7.04 9.82
CA ILE A 118 -15.52 -7.36 8.78
C ILE A 118 -14.53 -6.21 8.51
N GLY A 119 -14.43 -5.23 9.41
CA GLY A 119 -13.63 -4.01 9.23
C GLY A 119 -12.16 -4.27 8.93
N VAL A 120 -11.54 -5.23 9.63
CA VAL A 120 -10.15 -5.65 9.41
C VAL A 120 -9.94 -6.26 8.01
N ALA A 121 -10.90 -7.03 7.51
CA ALA A 121 -10.84 -7.64 6.19
C ALA A 121 -10.91 -6.57 5.09
N ILE A 122 -11.79 -5.57 5.25
CA ILE A 122 -11.90 -4.43 4.33
C ILE A 122 -10.61 -3.60 4.37
N TRP A 123 -10.07 -3.32 5.56
CA TRP A 123 -8.79 -2.60 5.70
C TRP A 123 -7.65 -3.32 4.96
N LEU A 124 -7.52 -4.64 5.14
CA LEU A 124 -6.52 -5.45 4.45
C LEU A 124 -6.70 -5.42 2.93
N PHE A 125 -7.94 -5.51 2.45
CA PHE A 125 -8.28 -5.37 1.04
C PHE A 125 -7.83 -4.01 0.50
N VAL A 126 -8.20 -2.92 1.15
CA VAL A 126 -7.84 -1.55 0.71
C VAL A 126 -6.33 -1.38 0.64
N LYS A 127 -5.61 -1.82 1.67
CA LYS A 127 -4.14 -1.75 1.71
C LYS A 127 -3.49 -2.56 0.59
N THR A 128 -4.02 -3.75 0.30
CA THR A 128 -3.52 -4.64 -0.75
C THR A 128 -3.72 -4.02 -2.14
N GLU A 129 -4.91 -3.47 -2.41
CA GLU A 129 -5.19 -2.80 -3.68
C GLU A 129 -4.38 -1.51 -3.83
N ALA A 130 -4.23 -0.71 -2.77
CA ALA A 130 -3.37 0.47 -2.76
C ALA A 130 -1.91 0.14 -3.13
N GLN A 131 -1.39 -0.98 -2.64
CA GLN A 131 -0.05 -1.45 -3.01
C GLN A 131 0.02 -1.84 -4.49
N LYS A 132 -0.93 -2.63 -5.00
CA LYS A 132 -0.98 -3.00 -6.43
C LYS A 132 -1.09 -1.79 -7.35
N ILE A 133 -1.91 -0.80 -6.97
CA ILE A 133 -2.08 0.44 -7.72
C ILE A 133 -0.74 1.18 -7.81
N GLN A 134 0.00 1.27 -6.71
CA GLN A 134 1.30 1.91 -6.68
C GLN A 134 2.35 1.16 -7.50
N GLU A 135 2.43 -0.16 -7.35
CA GLU A 135 3.36 -1.00 -8.13
C GLU A 135 3.15 -0.83 -9.64
N ASN A 136 1.90 -0.73 -10.07
CA ASN A 136 1.57 -0.48 -11.47
C ASN A 136 1.98 0.93 -11.91
N ALA A 137 1.70 1.95 -11.10
CA ALA A 137 2.13 3.32 -11.39
C ALA A 137 3.66 3.46 -11.48
N ASP A 138 4.40 2.74 -10.62
CA ASP A 138 5.86 2.73 -10.62
C ASP A 138 6.43 2.00 -11.85
N LYS A 139 5.80 0.90 -12.29
CA LYS A 139 6.13 0.22 -13.55
C LYS A 139 5.94 1.15 -14.75
N ASP A 140 4.81 1.84 -14.83
CA ASP A 140 4.52 2.78 -15.91
C ASP A 140 5.55 3.91 -15.94
N LYS A 141 5.90 4.47 -14.77
CA LYS A 141 6.95 5.48 -14.64
C LYS A 141 8.31 4.97 -15.10
N ALA A 142 8.67 3.72 -14.79
CA ALA A 142 9.92 3.12 -15.22
C ALA A 142 10.00 2.96 -16.75
N VAL A 143 8.88 2.58 -17.37
CA VAL A 143 8.76 2.49 -18.84
C VAL A 143 8.92 3.87 -19.48
N ILE A 144 8.21 4.90 -19.00
CA ILE A 144 8.30 6.28 -19.52
C ILE A 144 9.73 6.82 -19.44
N LEU A 145 10.43 6.54 -18.34
CA LEU A 145 11.81 6.98 -18.13
C LEU A 145 12.85 6.17 -18.94
N GLY A 146 12.42 5.23 -19.78
CA GLY A 146 13.31 4.38 -20.57
C GLY A 146 14.17 3.45 -19.72
N LYS A 147 13.76 3.19 -18.47
CA LYS A 147 14.45 2.28 -17.55
C LYS A 147 14.07 0.81 -17.75
N SER A 148 13.34 0.47 -18.82
CA SER A 148 13.07 -0.93 -19.16
C SER A 148 14.41 -1.63 -19.35
N LEU A 149 14.71 -2.56 -18.45
CA LEU A 149 15.97 -3.27 -18.33
C LEU A 149 16.45 -3.81 -19.69
N SER A 150 17.39 -3.12 -20.33
CA SER A 150 18.47 -3.88 -20.97
C SER A 150 19.41 -4.21 -19.83
N SER A 151 19.31 -5.46 -19.33
CA SER A 151 20.34 -5.95 -18.42
C SER A 151 21.67 -5.76 -19.14
N THR A 152 22.58 -5.03 -18.52
CA THR A 152 23.96 -5.03 -18.98
C THR A 152 24.41 -6.48 -18.80
N SER A 153 24.33 -7.27 -19.88
CA SER A 153 24.90 -8.60 -19.95
C SER A 153 26.39 -8.42 -19.69
N THR A 154 26.80 -8.57 -18.43
CA THR A 154 28.19 -8.76 -18.07
C THR A 154 28.58 -10.14 -18.61
N LYS A 155 28.80 -10.24 -19.92
CA LYS A 155 29.56 -11.35 -20.50
C LYS A 155 30.92 -11.27 -19.83
N LYS A 156 31.12 -12.04 -18.76
CA LYS A 156 32.46 -12.32 -18.24
C LYS A 156 33.27 -12.76 -19.45
N ARG A 157 34.30 -11.98 -19.81
CA ARG A 157 35.31 -12.39 -20.78
C ARG A 157 35.84 -13.73 -20.31
N THR A 158 35.45 -14.82 -20.98
CA THR A 158 36.07 -16.12 -20.82
C THR A 158 37.56 -15.95 -21.08
N HIS A 159 38.34 -16.15 -20.03
CA HIS A 159 39.79 -16.13 -20.09
C HIS A 159 40.23 -17.17 -21.12
N ARG A 160 40.80 -16.72 -22.24
CA ARG A 160 41.25 -17.61 -23.32
C ARG A 160 42.46 -18.39 -22.78
N ASN A 161 42.28 -19.68 -22.49
CA ASN A 161 43.38 -20.53 -22.04
C ASN A 161 44.53 -20.47 -23.05
N ARG A 162 45.71 -20.08 -22.55
CA ARG A 162 46.95 -19.97 -23.31
C ARG A 162 47.39 -21.39 -23.67
N ARG A 163 47.41 -21.70 -24.97
CA ARG A 163 47.85 -22.98 -25.53
C ARG A 163 49.30 -23.23 -25.10
N THR A 164 49.56 -24.26 -24.31
CA THR A 164 50.90 -24.74 -23.99
C THR A 164 51.55 -25.28 -25.27
N LYS A 165 52.66 -24.67 -25.68
CA LYS A 165 53.47 -25.17 -26.80
C LYS A 165 54.48 -26.13 -26.20
N SER A 166 54.28 -27.44 -26.41
CA SER A 166 55.30 -28.44 -26.13
C SER A 166 56.48 -28.21 -27.06
N ASN A 167 57.69 -28.06 -26.53
CA ASN A 167 58.88 -28.29 -27.32
C ASN A 167 59.64 -29.48 -26.75
N LYS A 168 59.89 -30.38 -27.70
CA LYS A 168 60.46 -31.72 -27.65
C LYS A 168 61.96 -31.61 -27.35
N SER A 169 62.46 -32.58 -26.60
CA SER A 169 63.87 -32.84 -26.36
C SER A 169 64.65 -33.10 -27.65
N SER A 170 65.91 -32.68 -27.67
CA SER A 170 66.95 -33.26 -28.53
C SER A 170 68.35 -33.00 -27.96
N SER A 171 69.03 -34.13 -27.73
CA SER A 171 70.49 -34.37 -27.62
C SER A 171 71.25 -33.84 -26.41
#